data_AF-A0A329R713-F1
#
_entry.id   AF-A0A329R713-F1
#
_cell.length_a   1.000
_cell.length_b   1.000
_cell.length_c   1.000
_cell.angle_alpha   90.00
_cell.angle_beta   90.00
_cell.angle_gamma   90.00
#
_symmetry.space_group_name_H-M   'P 1'
#
loop_
_entity.id
_entity.type
_entity.pdbx_description
1 polymer ?
#
loop_
_entity_poly.entity_id
_entity_poly.type
_entity_poly.pdbx_seq_one_letter_code
_entity_poly.pdbx_strand_id
1 'polypeptide(L)'
;MEETATESRRSLKGKCPACGKMVSKSNMEKHRKVCGKTKPPKTCMVINRESYTRHKDNILNKRFEQRLYDRFRRLEVARERERLVKLSDIPLDVEPMKEKKWEPEPSSSVMGQL
;
A
#
# COMPACT_ATOMS: atom_id res chain seq x y z
N MET A 1 -22.85 -40.79 30.16
CA MET A 1 -21.89 -40.58 29.05
C MET A 1 -22.72 -40.04 27.90
N GLU A 2 -23.17 -38.77 27.87
CA GLU A 2 -22.37 -37.54 27.73
C GLU A 2 -21.22 -37.67 26.73
N GLU A 3 -21.39 -37.05 25.56
CA GLU A 3 -20.43 -36.22 24.80
C GLU A 3 -21.14 -35.68 23.53
N THR A 4 -21.74 -34.48 23.59
CA THR A 4 -21.19 -33.14 23.23
C THR A 4 -21.14 -32.82 21.73
N ALA A 5 -21.78 -31.71 21.42
CA ALA A 5 -21.81 -31.00 20.17
C ALA A 5 -20.42 -30.63 19.63
N THR A 6 -20.20 -30.85 18.33
CA THR A 6 -19.34 -29.99 17.49
C THR A 6 -20.01 -29.74 16.14
N GLU A 7 -21.01 -28.88 16.20
CA GLU A 7 -21.23 -27.74 15.31
C GLU A 7 -20.20 -27.56 14.17
N SER A 8 -20.37 -28.26 13.03
CA SER A 8 -19.76 -27.80 11.79
C SER A 8 -20.59 -26.64 11.25
N ARG A 9 -20.24 -25.41 11.67
CA ARG A 9 -20.73 -24.09 11.23
C ARG A 9 -20.56 -23.83 9.73
N ARG A 10 -20.90 -24.78 8.86
CA ARG A 10 -21.01 -24.53 7.42
C ARG A 10 -22.29 -23.74 7.25
N SER A 11 -22.16 -22.42 7.16
CA SER A 11 -23.28 -21.53 6.84
C SER A 11 -24.06 -22.16 5.68
N LEU A 12 -25.30 -22.56 5.92
CA LEU A 12 -26.14 -23.20 4.91
C LEU A 12 -26.29 -22.20 3.76
N LYS A 13 -25.50 -22.37 2.70
CA LYS A 13 -25.51 -21.55 1.49
C LYS A 13 -26.39 -22.25 0.47
N GLY A 14 -27.34 -21.52 -0.10
CA GLY A 14 -28.18 -21.98 -1.20
C GLY A 14 -27.77 -21.31 -2.51
N LYS A 15 -27.95 -22.02 -3.62
CA LYS A 15 -27.75 -21.46 -4.97
C LYS A 15 -28.97 -20.65 -5.37
N CYS A 16 -28.79 -19.39 -5.77
CA CYS A 16 -29.88 -18.57 -6.29
C CYS A 16 -30.33 -19.12 -7.65
N PRO A 17 -31.63 -19.40 -7.87
CA PRO A 17 -32.10 -19.94 -9.16
C PRO A 17 -32.00 -18.92 -10.30
N ALA A 18 -32.05 -17.62 -10.00
CA ALA A 18 -32.04 -16.56 -11.02
C ALA A 18 -30.63 -16.21 -11.54
N CYS A 19 -29.59 -16.29 -10.71
CA CYS A 19 -28.23 -15.94 -11.13
C CYS A 19 -27.16 -17.00 -10.82
N GLY A 20 -27.55 -18.14 -10.26
CA GLY A 20 -26.64 -19.25 -9.93
C GLY A 20 -25.66 -18.98 -8.79
N LYS A 21 -25.69 -17.81 -8.14
CA LYS A 21 -24.76 -17.45 -7.06
C LYS A 21 -25.09 -18.16 -5.75
N MET A 22 -24.06 -18.64 -5.06
CA MET A 22 -24.17 -19.18 -3.70
C MET A 22 -24.28 -18.05 -2.69
N VAL A 23 -25.37 -18.02 -1.91
CA VAL A 23 -25.58 -17.01 -0.86
C VAL A 23 -26.18 -17.70 0.36
N SER A 24 -25.87 -17.21 1.56
CA SER A 24 -26.37 -17.79 2.81
C SER A 24 -27.90 -17.78 2.85
N LYS A 25 -28.50 -18.79 3.50
CA LYS A 25 -29.96 -18.88 3.69
C LYS A 25 -30.56 -17.58 4.25
N SER A 26 -29.92 -17.00 5.26
CA SER A 26 -30.36 -15.73 5.87
C SER A 26 -30.33 -14.52 4.92
N ASN A 27 -29.47 -14.54 3.90
CA ASN A 27 -29.31 -13.44 2.95
C ASN A 27 -29.99 -13.71 1.59
N MET A 28 -30.66 -14.86 1.41
CA MET A 28 -31.39 -15.18 0.17
C MET A 28 -32.42 -14.12 -0.20
N GLU A 29 -33.19 -13.68 0.79
CA GLU A 29 -34.25 -12.69 0.57
C GLU A 29 -33.67 -11.33 0.16
N LYS A 30 -32.62 -10.88 0.84
CA LYS A 30 -31.89 -9.64 0.49
C LYS A 30 -31.27 -9.75 -0.90
N HIS A 31 -30.69 -10.91 -1.22
CA HIS A 31 -30.09 -11.17 -2.51
C HIS A 31 -31.11 -11.11 -3.64
N ARG A 32 -32.31 -11.70 -3.49
CA ARG A 32 -33.38 -11.63 -4.49
C ARG A 32 -33.74 -10.20 -4.88
N LYS A 33 -33.75 -9.26 -3.93
CA LYS A 33 -34.04 -7.84 -4.19
C LYS A 33 -33.06 -7.15 -5.12
N VAL A 34 -31.83 -7.66 -5.24
CA VAL A 34 -30.75 -7.08 -6.08
C VAL A 34 -30.28 -8.03 -7.18
N CYS A 35 -30.74 -9.28 -7.17
CA CYS A 35 -30.43 -10.30 -8.16
C CYS A 35 -31.02 -9.89 -9.51
N GLY A 36 -30.20 -9.89 -10.56
CA GLY A 36 -30.62 -9.48 -11.91
C GLY A 36 -30.72 -7.97 -12.14
N LYS A 37 -30.61 -7.13 -11.09
CA LYS A 37 -30.53 -5.68 -11.28
C LYS A 37 -29.12 -5.30 -11.74
N THR A 38 -29.01 -4.75 -12.93
CA THR A 38 -27.80 -4.03 -13.35
C THR A 38 -27.58 -2.89 -12.37
N LYS A 39 -26.42 -2.87 -11.70
CA LYS A 39 -26.03 -1.72 -10.88
C LYS A 39 -26.05 -0.51 -11.80
N PRO A 40 -26.71 0.61 -11.42
CA PRO A 40 -26.62 1.81 -12.21
C PRO A 40 -25.13 2.16 -12.38
N PRO A 41 -24.71 2.68 -13.55
CA PRO A 41 -23.36 3.16 -13.73
C PRO A 41 -23.00 4.06 -12.56
N LYS A 42 -21.82 3.89 -11.97
CA LYS A 42 -21.31 4.85 -10.99
C LYS A 42 -21.22 6.20 -11.70
N THR A 43 -22.22 7.05 -11.51
CA THR A 43 -22.17 8.40 -12.05
C THR A 43 -21.03 9.12 -11.35
N CYS A 44 -20.19 9.81 -12.12
CA CYS A 44 -19.25 10.78 -11.55
C CYS A 44 -20.09 11.72 -10.69
N MET A 45 -19.81 11.77 -9.38
CA MET A 45 -20.52 12.69 -8.49
C MET A 45 -20.17 14.09 -8.95
N VAL A 46 -21.06 14.71 -9.73
CA VAL A 46 -20.98 16.12 -10.05
C VAL A 46 -20.98 16.82 -8.70
N ILE A 47 -19.87 17.50 -8.39
CA ILE A 47 -19.75 18.28 -7.16
C ILE A 47 -20.95 19.23 -7.16
N ASN A 48 -21.82 19.11 -6.15
CA ASN A 48 -22.99 19.96 -6.03
C ASN A 48 -22.54 21.42 -6.09
N ARG A 49 -22.95 22.14 -7.14
CA ARG A 49 -22.51 23.52 -7.42
C ARG A 49 -22.83 24.47 -6.28
N GLU A 50 -23.95 24.28 -5.59
CA GLU A 50 -24.26 25.06 -4.39
C GLU A 50 -23.33 24.72 -3.23
N SER A 51 -23.06 23.43 -3.00
CA SER A 51 -22.14 23.01 -1.93
C SER A 51 -20.74 23.58 -2.16
N TYR A 52 -20.25 23.53 -3.40
CA TYR A 52 -18.98 24.16 -3.76
C TYR A 52 -18.99 25.66 -3.51
N THR A 53 -20.07 26.36 -3.89
CA THR A 53 -20.18 27.81 -3.71
C THR A 53 -20.19 28.19 -2.23
N ARG A 54 -20.94 27.46 -1.39
CA ARG A 54 -20.99 27.67 0.07
C ARG A 54 -19.65 27.45 0.76
N HIS A 55 -18.83 26.51 0.28
CA HIS A 55 -17.57 26.11 0.93
C HIS A 55 -16.31 26.52 0.15
N LYS A 56 -16.46 27.36 -0.88
CA LYS A 56 -15.38 27.71 -1.81
C LYS A 56 -14.15 28.21 -1.08
N ASP A 57 -14.34 29.15 -0.15
CA ASP A 57 -13.23 29.79 0.55
C ASP A 57 -12.48 28.81 1.46
N ASN A 58 -13.20 27.91 2.15
CA ASN A 58 -12.58 26.85 2.95
C ASN A 58 -11.73 25.91 2.08
N ILE A 59 -12.25 25.51 0.92
CA ILE A 59 -11.54 24.65 -0.04
C ILE A 59 -10.28 25.36 -0.55
N LEU A 60 -10.38 26.63 -0.92
CA LEU A 60 -9.25 27.41 -1.41
C LEU A 60 -8.21 27.64 -0.31
N ASN A 61 -8.63 27.93 0.91
CA ASN A 61 -7.74 28.14 2.04
C ASN A 61 -6.96 26.86 2.39
N LYS A 62 -7.64 25.70 2.46
CA LYS A 62 -6.97 24.40 2.66
C LYS A 62 -5.93 24.10 1.57
N ARG A 63 -6.26 24.40 0.31
CA ARG A 63 -5.31 24.23 -0.81
C ARG A 63 -4.13 25.18 -0.70
N PHE A 64 -4.35 26.39 -0.20
CA PHE A 64 -3.28 27.35 0.04
C PHE A 64 -2.36 26.89 1.17
N GLU A 65 -2.91 26.49 2.31
CA GLU A 65 -2.15 25.92 3.44
C GLU A 65 -1.33 24.71 3.01
N GLN A 66 -1.91 23.80 2.22
CA GLN A 66 -1.18 22.65 1.69
C GLN A 66 0.00 23.07 0.79
N ARG A 67 -0.19 24.06 -0.10
CA ARG A 67 0.90 24.59 -0.93
C ARG A 67 2.03 25.20 -0.09
N LEU A 68 1.69 25.90 1.00
CA LEU A 68 2.69 26.46 1.93
C LEU A 68 3.45 25.35 2.65
N TYR A 69 2.75 24.34 3.16
CA TYR A 69 3.36 23.19 3.81
C TYR A 69 4.31 22.44 2.87
N ASP A 70 3.87 22.15 1.65
CA ASP A 70 4.68 21.45 0.66
C ASP A 70 5.93 22.27 0.28
N ARG A 71 5.80 23.59 0.18
CA ARG A 71 6.94 24.49 -0.06
C ARG A 71 7.94 24.42 1.09
N PHE A 72 7.47 24.50 2.33
CA PHE A 72 8.33 24.39 3.51
C PHE A 72 9.05 23.04 3.53
N ARG A 73 8.33 21.94 3.32
CA ARG A 73 8.90 20.59 3.26
C ARG A 73 10.01 20.46 2.21
N ARG A 74 9.79 21.02 1.01
CA ARG A 74 10.82 21.01 -0.06
C ARG A 74 12.07 21.78 0.35
N LEU A 75 11.91 22.94 1.00
CA LEU A 75 13.03 23.73 1.47
C LEU A 75 13.80 23.03 2.59
N GLU A 76 13.12 22.36 3.51
CA GLU A 76 13.79 21.55 4.54
C GLU A 76 14.61 20.41 3.95
N VAL A 77 14.04 19.68 2.98
CA VAL A 77 14.75 18.61 2.27
C VAL A 77 15.97 19.17 1.52
N ALA A 78 15.84 20.33 0.88
CA ALA A 78 16.95 20.98 0.19
C ALA A 78 18.06 21.39 1.16
N ARG A 79 17.69 22.00 2.31
CA ARG A 79 18.62 22.37 3.38
C ARG A 79 19.36 21.16 3.94
N GLU A 80 18.66 20.04 4.14
CA GLU A 80 19.29 18.81 4.63
C GLU A 80 20.24 18.20 3.62
N ARG A 81 19.88 18.21 2.32
CA ARG A 81 20.81 17.83 1.26
C ARG A 81 22.06 18.69 1.25
N GLU A 82 21.92 20.00 1.40
CA GLU A 82 23.07 20.91 1.46
C GLU A 82 23.99 20.60 2.65
N ARG A 83 23.42 20.28 3.83
CA ARG A 83 24.21 19.84 4.99
C ARG A 83 24.97 18.54 4.72
N LEU A 84 24.32 17.56 4.10
CA LEU A 84 24.95 16.29 3.77
C LEU A 84 26.10 16.47 2.76
N VAL A 85 25.94 17.34 1.77
CA VAL A 85 27.03 17.70 0.83
C VAL A 85 28.19 18.35 1.58
N LYS A 86 27.90 19.33 2.45
CA LYS A 86 28.94 19.97 3.27
C LYS A 86 29.67 18.97 4.17
N LEU A 87 28.98 17.96 4.71
CA LEU A 87 29.60 16.88 5.49
C LEU A 87 30.47 15.95 4.64
N SER A 88 30.05 15.63 3.41
CA SER A 88 30.85 14.79 2.51
C SER A 88 32.09 15.49 1.97
N ASP A 89 32.07 16.82 1.89
CA ASP A 89 33.20 17.63 1.44
C ASP A 89 34.26 17.84 2.55
N ILE A 90 33.97 17.42 3.80
CA ILE A 90 34.96 17.45 4.89
C ILE A 90 36.01 16.37 4.58
N PRO A 91 37.29 16.75 4.38
CA PRO A 91 38.35 15.77 4.18
C PRO A 91 38.42 14.87 5.41
N LEU A 92 38.18 13.57 5.20
CA LEU A 92 38.45 12.59 6.22
C LEU A 92 39.98 12.49 6.34
N ASP A 93 40.53 12.92 7.47
CA ASP A 93 41.91 12.65 7.84
C ASP A 93 42.02 11.17 8.22
N VAL A 94 42.04 10.32 7.19
CA VAL A 94 42.17 8.87 7.35
C VAL A 94 43.47 8.44 6.71
N GLU A 95 44.40 8.00 7.56
CA GLU A 95 45.58 7.27 7.14
C GLU A 95 45.15 6.08 6.25
N PRO A 96 45.73 5.94 5.04
CA PRO A 96 45.40 4.85 4.13
C PRO A 96 45.55 3.50 4.83
N MET A 97 44.43 2.78 4.98
CA MET A 97 44.44 1.44 5.55
C MET A 97 45.29 0.55 4.64
N LYS A 98 46.32 -0.11 5.18
CA LYS A 98 47.18 -1.00 4.40
C LYS A 98 46.31 -2.07 3.74
N GLU A 99 46.15 -2.00 2.43
CA GLU A 99 45.44 -3.01 1.65
C GLU A 99 46.17 -4.34 1.82
N LYS A 100 45.56 -5.28 2.55
CA LYS A 100 46.00 -6.66 2.54
C LYS A 100 45.65 -7.23 1.17
N LYS A 101 46.66 -7.30 0.31
CA LYS A 101 46.59 -7.98 -0.99
C LYS A 101 46.03 -9.38 -0.77
N TRP A 102 44.83 -9.62 -1.29
CA TRP A 102 44.21 -10.93 -1.24
C TRP A 102 44.91 -11.80 -2.29
N GLU A 103 45.63 -12.83 -1.83
CA GLU A 103 46.22 -13.83 -2.70
C GLU A 103 45.25 -15.03 -2.74
N PRO A 104 44.77 -15.46 -3.93
CA PRO A 104 43.95 -16.66 -4.04
C PRO A 104 44.76 -17.88 -3.58
N GLU A 105 44.13 -18.79 -2.83
CA GLU A 105 44.78 -20.04 -2.49
C GLU A 105 45.11 -20.84 -3.76
N PRO A 106 46.34 -21.39 -3.88
CA PRO A 106 46.69 -22.21 -5.03
C PRO A 106 45.79 -23.44 -5.05
N SER A 107 45.07 -23.63 -6.16
CA SER A 107 44.19 -24.77 -6.35
C SER A 107 45.01 -26.06 -6.23
N SER A 108 44.76 -26.84 -5.18
CA SER A 108 45.27 -28.21 -5.09
C SER A 108 44.56 -29.05 -6.16
N SER A 109 45.22 -29.19 -7.31
CA SER A 109 44.80 -30.12 -8.36
C SER A 109 44.97 -31.55 -7.81
N VAL A 110 43.86 -32.16 -7.40
CA VAL A 110 43.80 -33.61 -7.17
C VAL A 110 43.66 -34.28 -8.54
N MET A 111 44.79 -34.44 -9.24
CA MET A 111 44.92 -35.42 -10.31
C MET A 111 45.45 -36.70 -9.67
N GLY A 112 44.53 -37.61 -9.37
CA GLY A 112 44.82 -38.92 -8.80
C GLY A 112 43.72 -39.91 -9.17
N GLN A 113 43.52 -40.12 -10.47
CA GLN A 113 42.92 -41.34 -11.00
C GLN A 113 43.85 -41.86 -12.09
N LEU A 114 44.52 -42.97 -11.80
CA LEU A 114 44.69 -44.16 -12.64
C LEU A 114 45.30 -45.27 -11.77
#